data_AF-A0A7K2KTT5-F1
#
_entry.id   AF-A0A7K2KTT5-F1
#
_cell.length_a   1.000
_cell.length_b   1.000
_cell.length_c   1.000
_cell.angle_alpha   90.00
_cell.angle_beta   90.00
_cell.angle_gamma   90.00
#
_symmetry.space_group_name_H-M   'P 1'
#
loop_
_entity.id
_entity.type
_entity.pdbx_description
1 polymer ?
#
loop_
_entity_poly.entity_id
_entity_poly.type
_entity_poly.pdbx_seq_one_letter_code
_entity_poly.pdbx_strand_id
1 'polypeptide(L)'
;AAAVGAAAPAEAAALTGSAKLHRPAGDDITFSFDAHLARKDRNDPLAATGTFTYSHHKDDWGGSARVKVDCLATGGKVATVTGIVTETDVPGLLHRRVGVSVHDDGRRDRLGYSWLASDPTKDEVPPCNAAAPFERVEAGTGDFRVLPWTFDYPAR
;
A
#
# COMPACT_ATOMS: atom_id res chain seq x y z
N ALA A 1 -15.47 -3.77 -39.20
CA ALA A 1 -15.74 -3.75 -37.75
C ALA A 1 -14.95 -2.60 -37.14
N ALA A 2 -15.64 -1.62 -36.57
CA ALA A 2 -14.98 -0.51 -35.88
C ALA A 2 -14.41 -1.02 -34.55
N ALA A 3 -13.14 -0.72 -34.27
CA ALA A 3 -12.53 -1.02 -32.99
C ALA A 3 -13.23 -0.19 -31.90
N VAL A 4 -13.86 -0.87 -30.95
CA VAL A 4 -14.35 -0.24 -29.71
C VAL A 4 -13.11 0.24 -28.97
N GLY A 5 -12.86 1.54 -28.96
CA GLY A 5 -11.79 2.13 -28.18
C GLY A 5 -11.97 1.75 -26.72
N ALA A 6 -10.96 1.08 -26.14
CA ALA A 6 -10.96 0.79 -24.72
C ALA A 6 -11.16 2.11 -23.96
N ALA A 7 -12.21 2.18 -23.13
CA ALA A 7 -12.45 3.35 -22.29
C ALA A 7 -11.16 3.63 -21.50
N ALA A 8 -10.74 4.90 -21.46
CA ALA A 8 -9.57 5.29 -20.68
C ALA A 8 -9.74 4.79 -19.23
N PRO A 9 -8.70 4.24 -18.59
CA PRO A 9 -8.82 3.70 -17.25
C PRO A 9 -9.38 4.77 -16.31
N ALA A 10 -10.39 4.40 -15.52
CA ALA A 10 -11.10 5.29 -14.60
C ALA A 10 -10.17 5.88 -13.53
N GLU A 11 -9.03 5.22 -13.33
CA GLU A 11 -8.05 5.51 -12.30
C GLU A 11 -6.80 6.16 -12.90
N ALA A 12 -6.22 7.10 -12.15
CA ALA A 12 -4.90 7.65 -12.41
C ALA A 12 -3.80 6.76 -11.84
N ALA A 13 -4.05 6.09 -10.71
CA ALA A 13 -3.14 5.16 -10.04
C ALA A 13 -3.96 4.19 -9.17
N ALA A 14 -3.42 3.00 -8.91
CA ALA A 14 -4.02 2.03 -8.02
C ALA A 14 -2.96 1.07 -7.45
N LEU A 15 -3.23 0.57 -6.25
CA LEU A 15 -2.52 -0.53 -5.62
C LEU A 15 -3.57 -1.51 -5.06
N THR A 16 -3.60 -2.71 -5.60
CA THR A 16 -4.50 -3.78 -5.13
C THR A 16 -3.74 -5.07 -4.88
N GLY A 17 -4.41 -6.05 -4.28
CA GLY A 17 -3.87 -7.39 -4.06
C GLY A 17 -3.34 -7.59 -2.64
N SER A 18 -2.78 -8.76 -2.40
CA SER A 18 -2.40 -9.25 -1.08
C SER A 18 -1.14 -10.10 -1.13
N ALA A 19 -0.43 -10.15 0.00
CA ALA A 19 0.69 -11.05 0.14
C ALA A 19 0.91 -11.42 1.59
N LYS A 20 1.48 -12.61 1.79
CA LYS A 20 2.10 -12.98 3.05
C LYS A 20 3.58 -12.66 2.97
N LEU A 21 4.19 -12.12 4.04
CA LEU A 21 5.64 -11.93 4.07
C LEU A 21 6.35 -13.26 4.34
N HIS A 22 7.52 -13.43 3.72
CA HIS A 22 8.36 -14.58 3.97
C HIS A 22 9.04 -14.45 5.34
N ARG A 23 8.66 -15.31 6.28
CA ARG A 23 9.13 -15.30 7.66
C ARG A 23 9.56 -16.70 8.11
N PRO A 24 10.85 -17.06 7.94
CA PRO A 24 11.32 -18.40 8.31
C PRO A 24 11.25 -18.67 9.83
N ALA A 25 11.10 -17.62 10.64
CA ALA A 25 10.95 -17.71 12.09
C ALA A 25 9.51 -18.02 12.57
N GLY A 26 8.57 -18.23 11.65
CA GLY A 26 7.20 -18.67 11.95
C GLY A 26 6.15 -17.57 12.02
N ASP A 27 6.53 -16.31 11.88
CA ASP A 27 5.57 -15.19 11.88
C ASP A 27 4.57 -15.29 10.71
N ASP A 28 3.29 -15.06 11.01
CA ASP A 28 2.25 -14.91 10.01
C ASP A 28 1.93 -13.43 9.80
N ILE A 29 2.50 -12.86 8.72
CA ILE A 29 2.32 -11.45 8.39
C ILE A 29 1.65 -11.34 7.03
N THR A 30 0.46 -10.77 6.98
CA THR A 30 -0.30 -10.58 5.74
C THR A 30 -0.62 -9.12 5.53
N PHE A 31 -0.55 -8.67 4.28
CA PHE A 31 -1.00 -7.35 3.83
C PHE A 31 -2.04 -7.52 2.73
N SER A 32 -3.03 -6.64 2.69
CA SER A 32 -4.03 -6.55 1.61
C SER A 32 -4.33 -5.10 1.28
N PHE A 33 -4.42 -4.78 -0.01
CA PHE A 33 -4.60 -3.42 -0.52
C PHE A 33 -5.81 -3.34 -1.44
N ASP A 34 -6.54 -2.23 -1.31
CA ASP A 34 -7.58 -1.76 -2.21
C ASP A 34 -7.51 -0.23 -2.20
N ALA A 35 -6.49 0.32 -2.86
CA ALA A 35 -6.14 1.74 -2.84
C ALA A 35 -6.18 2.34 -4.24
N HIS A 36 -6.85 3.48 -4.39
CA HIS A 36 -7.20 4.03 -5.70
C HIS A 36 -7.06 5.55 -5.73
N LEU A 37 -6.53 6.08 -6.83
CA LEU A 37 -6.58 7.48 -7.18
C LEU A 37 -7.43 7.66 -8.43
N ALA A 38 -8.54 8.38 -8.33
CA ALA A 38 -9.44 8.60 -9.46
C ALA A 38 -8.77 9.49 -10.53
N ARG A 39 -9.10 9.27 -11.81
CA ARG A 39 -8.56 10.08 -12.93
C ARG A 39 -8.83 11.59 -12.80
N LYS A 40 -9.92 11.98 -12.14
CA LYS A 40 -10.26 13.39 -11.90
C LYS A 40 -9.29 14.08 -10.93
N ASP A 41 -8.65 13.30 -10.06
CA ASP A 41 -7.73 13.78 -9.02
C ASP A 41 -6.27 13.47 -9.36
N ARG A 42 -5.97 13.24 -10.65
CA ARG A 42 -4.68 12.68 -11.09
C ARG A 42 -3.43 13.50 -10.76
N ASN A 43 -3.58 14.76 -10.35
CA ASN A 43 -2.46 15.61 -9.94
C ASN A 43 -2.43 15.83 -8.42
N ASP A 44 -3.31 15.17 -7.68
CA ASP A 44 -3.44 15.25 -6.22
C ASP A 44 -3.37 13.84 -5.61
N PRO A 45 -2.18 13.35 -5.24
CA PRO A 45 -2.05 12.02 -4.64
C PRO A 45 -2.72 11.91 -3.26
N LEU A 46 -3.03 13.04 -2.61
CA LEU A 46 -3.70 13.09 -1.31
C LEU A 46 -5.22 12.86 -1.42
N ALA A 47 -5.78 12.92 -2.62
CA ALA A 47 -7.17 12.60 -2.90
C ALA A 47 -7.42 11.09 -3.06
N ALA A 48 -6.41 10.25 -2.79
CA ALA A 48 -6.54 8.81 -2.86
C ALA A 48 -7.59 8.28 -1.87
N THR A 49 -8.20 7.16 -2.24
CA THR A 49 -9.29 6.52 -1.48
C THR A 49 -9.04 5.03 -1.34
N GLY A 50 -9.87 4.38 -0.53
CA GLY A 50 -9.82 2.95 -0.29
C GLY A 50 -9.20 2.60 1.05
N THR A 51 -8.76 1.37 1.18
CA THR A 51 -8.22 0.83 2.43
C THR A 51 -7.04 -0.10 2.19
N PHE A 52 -6.25 -0.31 3.24
CA PHE A 52 -5.42 -1.49 3.32
C PHE A 52 -5.48 -2.08 4.72
N THR A 53 -5.19 -3.37 4.82
CA THR A 53 -5.13 -4.09 6.08
C THR A 53 -3.79 -4.76 6.23
N TYR A 54 -3.38 -4.97 7.47
CA TYR A 54 -2.29 -5.87 7.78
C TYR A 54 -2.51 -6.59 9.10
N SER A 55 -1.89 -7.75 9.22
CA SER A 55 -1.81 -8.52 10.45
C SER A 55 -0.39 -9.03 10.66
N HIS A 56 0.01 -9.19 11.91
CA HIS A 56 1.25 -9.85 12.31
C HIS A 56 0.94 -10.69 13.52
N HIS A 57 1.04 -12.01 13.37
CA HIS A 57 0.87 -12.96 14.47
C HIS A 57 2.07 -13.88 14.58
N LYS A 58 2.41 -14.25 15.81
CA LYS A 58 3.40 -15.26 16.13
C LYS A 58 3.06 -15.86 17.49
N ASP A 59 2.79 -17.16 17.52
CA ASP A 59 2.35 -17.87 18.71
C ASP A 59 1.15 -17.13 19.36
N ASP A 60 1.25 -16.76 20.63
CA ASP A 60 0.19 -16.05 21.38
C ASP A 60 0.27 -14.51 21.27
N TRP A 61 1.21 -13.98 20.48
CA TRP A 61 1.37 -12.54 20.28
C TRP A 61 0.96 -12.12 18.86
N GLY A 62 0.35 -10.96 18.74
CA GLY A 62 0.10 -10.36 17.45
C GLY A 62 -0.85 -9.18 17.50
N GLY A 63 -1.25 -8.77 16.31
CA GLY A 63 -2.27 -7.76 16.13
C GLY A 63 -2.59 -7.53 14.66
N SER A 64 -3.59 -6.69 14.45
CA SER A 64 -4.10 -6.33 13.13
C SER A 64 -4.51 -4.87 13.08
N ALA A 65 -4.56 -4.33 11.86
CA ALA A 65 -5.06 -2.99 11.62
C ALA A 65 -5.79 -2.90 10.27
N ARG A 66 -6.86 -2.09 10.26
CA ARG A 66 -7.48 -1.54 9.05
C ARG A 66 -7.11 -0.07 8.95
N VAL A 67 -6.68 0.32 7.76
CA VAL A 67 -6.15 1.65 7.47
C VAL A 67 -6.94 2.27 6.34
N LYS A 68 -7.47 3.48 6.57
CA LYS A 68 -8.11 4.29 5.53
C LYS A 68 -7.04 5.07 4.78
N VAL A 69 -6.95 4.87 3.47
CA VAL A 69 -5.96 5.51 2.60
C VAL A 69 -6.16 7.03 2.61
N ASP A 70 -5.04 7.76 2.71
CA ASP A 70 -4.99 9.22 2.59
C ASP A 70 -3.90 9.73 1.64
N CYS A 71 -3.05 8.83 1.11
CA CYS A 71 -2.24 9.10 -0.06
C CYS A 71 -1.92 7.83 -0.84
N LEU A 72 -1.88 7.93 -2.16
CA LEU A 72 -1.30 6.94 -3.05
C LEU A 72 -0.43 7.62 -4.12
N ALA A 73 0.84 7.22 -4.21
CA ALA A 73 1.74 7.59 -5.29
C ALA A 73 2.33 6.32 -5.91
N THR A 74 2.23 6.19 -7.23
CA THR A 74 2.84 5.06 -7.97
C THR A 74 3.81 5.56 -9.03
N GLY A 75 4.84 4.77 -9.31
CA GLY A 75 5.88 5.07 -10.29
C GLY A 75 6.44 3.78 -10.88
N GLY A 76 6.21 3.57 -12.17
CA GLY A 76 6.48 2.27 -12.79
C GLY A 76 5.69 1.17 -12.06
N LYS A 77 6.38 0.15 -11.55
CA LYS A 77 5.77 -0.95 -10.79
C LYS A 77 5.88 -0.79 -9.26
N VAL A 78 6.22 0.40 -8.79
CA VAL A 78 6.36 0.69 -7.36
C VAL A 78 5.21 1.56 -6.90
N ALA A 79 4.67 1.28 -5.72
CA ALA A 79 3.68 2.10 -5.05
C ALA A 79 4.17 2.51 -3.67
N THR A 80 3.80 3.71 -3.22
CA THR A 80 3.82 4.12 -1.82
C THR A 80 2.41 4.53 -1.44
N VAL A 81 1.86 3.91 -0.40
CA VAL A 81 0.54 4.18 0.13
C VAL A 81 0.66 4.56 1.60
N THR A 82 -0.08 5.57 2.03
CA THR A 82 -0.26 5.89 3.44
C THR A 82 -1.73 5.95 3.79
N GLY A 83 -2.02 5.80 5.08
CA GLY A 83 -3.35 6.02 5.58
C GLY A 83 -3.41 6.08 7.10
N ILE A 84 -4.58 6.44 7.61
CA ILE A 84 -4.86 6.55 9.03
C ILE A 84 -5.50 5.25 9.53
N VAL A 85 -4.97 4.69 10.62
CA VAL A 85 -5.55 3.49 11.24
C VAL A 85 -6.94 3.83 11.79
N THR A 86 -7.95 3.07 11.36
CA THR A 86 -9.35 3.24 11.77
C THR A 86 -9.84 2.12 12.69
N GLU A 87 -9.23 0.94 12.63
CA GLU A 87 -9.53 -0.19 13.51
C GLU A 87 -8.23 -0.95 13.80
N THR A 88 -8.02 -1.35 15.06
CA THR A 88 -6.87 -2.14 15.49
C THR A 88 -7.07 -2.69 16.90
N ASP A 89 -6.41 -3.81 17.20
CA ASP A 89 -6.26 -4.39 18.54
C ASP A 89 -4.90 -4.02 19.19
N VAL A 90 -4.03 -3.29 18.48
CA VAL A 90 -2.72 -2.84 18.99
C VAL A 90 -2.88 -1.54 19.79
N PRO A 91 -2.55 -1.52 21.09
CA PRO A 91 -2.66 -0.31 21.90
C PRO A 91 -1.86 0.87 21.35
N GLY A 92 -2.49 2.05 21.28
CA GLY A 92 -1.84 3.30 20.86
C GLY A 92 -1.72 3.49 19.35
N LEU A 93 -2.18 2.53 18.53
CA LEU A 93 -2.06 2.59 17.08
C LEU A 93 -3.27 3.25 16.37
N LEU A 94 -4.43 3.26 17.03
CA LEU A 94 -5.64 3.88 16.48
C LEU A 94 -5.39 5.38 16.17
N HIS A 95 -5.87 5.85 15.01
CA HIS A 95 -5.70 7.21 14.49
C HIS A 95 -4.26 7.63 14.13
N ARG A 96 -3.29 6.71 14.19
CA ARG A 96 -1.93 6.98 13.72
C ARG A 96 -1.83 6.78 12.21
N ARG A 97 -0.94 7.53 11.54
CA ARG A 97 -0.64 7.30 10.12
C ARG A 97 0.43 6.24 10.00
N VAL A 98 0.23 5.30 9.08
CA VAL A 98 1.24 4.34 8.69
C VAL A 98 1.41 4.33 7.17
N GLY A 99 2.63 4.05 6.73
CA GLY A 99 2.99 3.97 5.31
C GLY A 99 3.56 2.61 4.93
N VAL A 100 3.23 2.17 3.71
CA VAL A 100 3.71 0.94 3.09
C VAL A 100 4.15 1.23 1.66
N SER A 101 5.26 0.64 1.23
CA SER A 101 5.69 0.60 -0.16
C SER A 101 5.58 -0.81 -0.71
N VAL A 102 5.30 -0.91 -2.00
CA VAL A 102 5.17 -2.18 -2.72
C VAL A 102 5.98 -2.10 -4.01
N HIS A 103 6.60 -3.20 -4.39
CA HIS A 103 7.12 -3.43 -5.74
C HIS A 103 6.43 -4.66 -6.33
N ASP A 104 5.62 -4.44 -7.38
CA ASP A 104 4.98 -5.46 -8.20
C ASP A 104 6.03 -6.02 -9.18
N ASP A 105 6.66 -7.15 -8.83
CA ASP A 105 7.56 -7.91 -9.72
C ASP A 105 6.92 -9.25 -10.11
N GLY A 106 5.59 -9.27 -10.19
CA GLY A 106 4.76 -10.42 -10.56
C GLY A 106 4.77 -11.54 -9.54
N ARG A 107 5.83 -12.36 -9.49
CA ARG A 107 5.95 -13.49 -8.53
C ARG A 107 7.06 -13.29 -7.50
N ARG A 108 7.66 -12.09 -7.48
CA ARG A 108 8.79 -11.72 -6.61
C ARG A 108 8.53 -10.38 -5.96
N ASP A 109 7.27 -10.16 -5.61
CA ASP A 109 6.83 -8.93 -5.01
C ASP A 109 7.61 -8.62 -3.73
N ARG A 110 7.73 -7.33 -3.45
CA ARG A 110 8.38 -6.84 -2.25
C ARG A 110 7.53 -5.80 -1.56
N LEU A 111 7.74 -5.69 -0.26
CA LEU A 111 7.03 -4.76 0.60
C LEU A 111 8.01 -4.03 1.51
N GLY A 112 7.70 -2.78 1.85
CA GLY A 112 8.42 -2.00 2.84
C GLY A 112 7.42 -1.27 3.72
N TYR A 113 7.77 -0.97 4.95
CA TYR A 113 6.86 -0.31 5.88
C TYR A 113 7.56 0.81 6.65
N SER A 114 6.83 1.88 6.93
CA SER A 114 7.32 3.08 7.64
C SER A 114 7.93 2.76 9.00
N TRP A 115 7.37 1.78 9.72
CA TRP A 115 7.85 1.38 11.05
C TRP A 115 9.12 0.50 11.03
N LEU A 116 9.85 0.47 9.91
CA LEU A 116 11.23 -0.01 9.88
C LEU A 116 12.14 0.90 10.72
N ALA A 117 11.93 2.21 10.65
CA ALA A 117 12.82 3.22 11.23
C ALA A 117 12.11 4.19 12.19
N SER A 118 10.80 4.00 12.40
CA SER A 118 9.96 4.88 13.22
C SER A 118 9.01 4.05 14.08
N ASP A 119 8.70 4.52 15.29
CA ASP A 119 7.71 3.89 16.16
C ASP A 119 6.30 4.36 15.74
N PRO A 120 5.43 3.48 15.23
CA PRO A 120 4.12 3.87 14.70
C PRO A 120 3.16 4.39 15.77
N THR A 121 3.47 4.19 17.06
CA THR A 121 2.69 4.72 18.17
C THR A 121 3.18 6.08 18.64
N LYS A 122 4.37 6.52 18.26
CA LYS A 122 4.99 7.78 18.74
C LYS A 122 5.30 8.77 17.63
N ASP A 123 5.86 8.28 16.53
CA ASP A 123 6.35 9.09 15.44
C ASP A 123 5.26 9.35 14.40
N GLU A 124 5.34 10.50 13.75
CA GLU A 124 4.44 10.87 12.67
C GLU A 124 5.02 10.47 11.32
N VAL A 125 4.22 9.76 10.52
CA VAL A 125 4.52 9.49 9.11
C VAL A 125 3.87 10.60 8.28
N PRO A 126 4.63 11.32 7.43
CA PRO A 126 4.03 12.21 6.43
C PRO A 126 3.27 11.42 5.36
N PRO A 127 2.25 11.99 4.71
CA PRO A 127 1.59 11.33 3.57
C PRO A 127 2.60 10.90 2.51
N CYS A 128 2.28 9.81 1.81
CA CYS A 128 3.09 9.28 0.70
C CYS A 128 4.54 8.88 1.08
N ASN A 129 4.82 8.56 2.34
CA ASN A 129 6.15 8.13 2.80
C ASN A 129 6.14 6.72 3.39
N ALA A 130 7.13 5.92 3.01
CA ALA A 130 7.41 4.59 3.56
C ALA A 130 8.87 4.20 3.30
N ALA A 131 9.39 3.20 4.01
CA ALA A 131 10.69 2.60 3.69
C ALA A 131 10.66 1.92 2.30
N ALA A 132 11.82 1.72 1.68
CA ALA A 132 11.93 0.99 0.41
C ALA A 132 11.35 -0.44 0.49
N PRO A 133 10.88 -1.06 -0.60
CA PRO A 133 10.32 -2.40 -0.56
C PRO A 133 11.42 -3.47 -0.44
N PHE A 134 11.80 -3.79 0.80
CA PHE A 134 12.92 -4.67 1.14
C PHE A 134 12.49 -6.08 1.55
N GLU A 135 11.29 -6.23 2.13
CA GLU A 135 10.76 -7.54 2.54
C GLU A 135 10.39 -8.38 1.34
N ARG A 136 10.64 -9.68 1.44
CA ARG A 136 10.18 -10.66 0.45
C ARG A 136 8.81 -11.17 0.85
N VAL A 137 7.97 -11.40 -0.14
CA VAL A 137 6.72 -12.16 0.05
C VAL A 137 7.00 -13.67 0.07
N GLU A 138 6.14 -14.42 0.74
CA GLU A 138 6.16 -15.88 0.79
C GLU A 138 5.90 -16.45 -0.62
N ALA A 139 6.63 -17.50 -0.98
CA ALA A 139 6.55 -18.06 -2.32
C ALA A 139 5.13 -18.58 -2.62
N GLY A 140 4.58 -18.18 -3.76
CA GLY A 140 3.20 -18.54 -4.14
C GLY A 140 2.12 -17.64 -3.55
N THR A 141 2.50 -16.67 -2.71
CA THR A 141 1.68 -15.50 -2.36
C THR A 141 2.20 -14.28 -3.12
N GLY A 142 1.53 -13.13 -2.99
CA GLY A 142 1.89 -11.93 -3.71
C GLY A 142 1.18 -11.89 -5.06
N ASP A 143 0.05 -11.19 -5.06
CA ASP A 143 -0.66 -10.78 -6.26
C ASP A 143 -0.80 -9.26 -6.29
N PHE A 144 0.20 -8.54 -5.75
CA PHE A 144 0.16 -7.09 -5.76
C PHE A 144 0.09 -6.58 -7.18
N ARG A 145 -0.80 -5.62 -7.40
CA ARG A 145 -0.97 -4.99 -8.69
C ARG A 145 -0.82 -3.49 -8.56
N VAL A 146 0.21 -2.95 -9.21
CA VAL A 146 0.42 -1.51 -9.29
C VAL A 146 -0.03 -1.01 -10.66
N LEU A 147 -1.03 -0.11 -10.67
CA LEU A 147 -1.34 0.71 -11.83
C LEU A 147 -0.43 1.95 -11.80
N PRO A 148 0.46 2.13 -12.80
CA PRO A 148 1.37 3.28 -12.84
C PRO A 148 0.62 4.61 -12.93
N TRP A 149 1.14 5.62 -12.23
CA TRP A 149 0.49 6.91 -12.12
C TRP A 149 0.49 7.64 -13.46
N THR A 150 -0.71 7.95 -13.95
CA THR A 150 -0.92 8.91 -15.03
C THR A 150 -1.12 10.30 -14.41
N PHE A 151 -0.16 11.19 -14.56
CA PHE A 151 -0.25 12.59 -14.13
C PHE A 151 -0.07 13.54 -15.32
N ASP A 152 -0.67 14.72 -15.23
CA ASP A 152 -0.48 15.76 -16.24
C ASP A 152 0.71 16.63 -15.81
N TYR A 153 1.74 16.68 -16.64
CA TYR A 153 2.82 17.63 -16.42
C TYR A 153 2.27 19.05 -16.66
N PRO A 154 2.44 19.98 -15.69
CA PRO A 154 2.10 21.37 -15.96
C PRO A 154 2.93 21.85 -17.15
N ALA A 155 2.25 22.29 -18.20
CA ALA A 155 2.90 23.02 -19.27
C ALA A 155 3.49 24.29 -18.66
N ARG A 156 4.77 24.53 -18.91
CA ARG A 156 5.46 25.76 -18.47
C ARG A 156 4.78 27.00 -19.01
#